data_AF-A0A2E0U5N2-F1
#
_entry.id   AF-A0A2E0U5N2-F1
#
_cell.length_a   1.000
_cell.length_b   1.000
_cell.length_c   1.000
_cell.angle_alpha   90.00
_cell.angle_beta   90.00
_cell.angle_gamma   90.00
#
_symmetry.space_group_name_H-M   'P 1'
#
loop_
_entity.id
_entity.type
_entity.pdbx_description
1 polymer ?
#
loop_
_entity_poly.entity_id
_entity_poly.type
_entity_poly.pdbx_seq_one_letter_code
_entity_poly.pdbx_strand_id
1 'polypeptide(L)'
;MSKSASKTIEGTFDAFSGTANETMKKSYERSMEMLGEFGELQKQNMEAMAESSRIATKGMEELGARAAAYSRGAFEKGVEASRSMTSAQSMQEAFELQANYTKSAFETYLEEMNAMTGMFASMVREAAAPLNSQAGKFVSVMQKSA
;
A
#
# COMPACT_ATOMS: atom_id res chain seq x y z
N MET A 1 -57.09 -27.46 38.53
CA MET A 1 -56.54 -26.77 37.34
C MET A 1 -55.61 -25.59 37.66
N SER A 2 -55.73 -24.92 38.82
CA SER A 2 -54.89 -23.75 39.19
C SER A 2 -53.38 -24.05 39.43
N LYS A 3 -53.01 -25.18 40.07
CA LYS A 3 -51.60 -25.52 40.34
C LYS A 3 -50.76 -25.80 39.09
N SER A 4 -51.35 -26.35 38.03
CA SER A 4 -50.63 -26.64 36.79
C SER A 4 -50.35 -25.37 35.99
N ALA A 5 -51.31 -24.43 35.97
CA ALA A 5 -51.13 -23.13 35.34
C ALA A 5 -50.07 -22.27 36.07
N SER A 6 -50.06 -22.29 37.41
CA SER A 6 -49.03 -21.58 38.21
C SER A 6 -47.62 -22.11 37.92
N LYS A 7 -47.46 -23.44 37.82
CA LYS A 7 -46.16 -24.08 37.54
C LYS A 7 -45.68 -23.82 36.10
N THR A 8 -46.59 -23.73 35.14
CA THR A 8 -46.27 -23.33 33.76
C THR A 8 -45.86 -21.86 33.68
N ILE A 9 -46.51 -20.97 34.43
CA ILE A 9 -46.16 -19.55 34.50
C ILE A 9 -44.80 -19.35 35.19
N GLU A 10 -44.54 -20.02 36.31
CA GLU A 10 -43.24 -20.00 37.00
C GLU A 10 -42.12 -20.57 36.13
N GLY A 11 -42.33 -21.72 35.49
CA GLY A 11 -41.34 -22.30 34.58
C GLY A 11 -41.08 -21.46 33.33
N THR A 12 -42.09 -20.75 32.82
CA THR A 12 -41.94 -19.79 31.72
C THR A 12 -41.19 -18.54 32.18
N PHE A 13 -41.42 -18.07 33.41
CA PHE A 13 -40.72 -16.93 33.99
C PHE A 13 -39.27 -17.25 34.34
N ASP A 14 -38.97 -18.45 34.85
CA ASP A 14 -37.60 -18.91 35.13
C ASP A 14 -36.81 -19.16 33.85
N ALA A 15 -37.45 -19.78 32.83
CA ALA A 15 -36.84 -19.94 31.51
C ALA A 15 -36.61 -18.57 30.83
N PHE A 16 -37.57 -17.65 30.96
CA PHE A 16 -37.45 -16.30 30.42
C PHE A 16 -36.42 -15.46 31.16
N SER A 17 -36.37 -15.50 32.49
CA SER A 17 -35.41 -14.75 33.31
C SER A 17 -33.99 -15.28 33.18
N GLY A 18 -33.80 -16.60 33.12
CA GLY A 18 -32.50 -17.23 32.85
C GLY A 18 -31.98 -16.90 31.44
N THR A 19 -32.85 -17.03 30.42
CA THR A 19 -32.52 -16.67 29.03
C THR A 19 -32.29 -15.17 28.88
N ALA A 20 -33.05 -14.33 29.57
CA ALA A 20 -32.88 -12.88 29.57
C ALA A 20 -31.55 -12.48 30.20
N ASN A 21 -31.15 -13.10 31.32
CA ASN A 21 -29.89 -12.78 31.99
C ASN A 21 -28.68 -13.22 31.15
N GLU A 22 -28.73 -14.41 30.52
CA GLU A 22 -27.69 -14.84 29.56
C GLU A 22 -27.63 -13.96 28.31
N THR A 23 -28.78 -13.57 27.76
CA THR A 23 -28.84 -12.69 26.58
C THR A 23 -28.27 -11.31 26.90
N MET A 24 -28.58 -10.77 28.09
CA MET A 24 -28.05 -9.49 28.54
C MET A 24 -26.53 -9.56 28.74
N LYS A 25 -26.02 -10.65 29.33
CA LYS A 25 -24.59 -10.87 29.54
C LYS A 25 -23.83 -11.01 28.22
N LYS A 26 -24.35 -11.80 27.27
CA LYS A 26 -23.80 -11.90 25.91
C LYS A 26 -23.83 -10.56 25.17
N SER A 27 -24.90 -9.79 25.32
CA SER A 27 -25.01 -8.45 24.72
C SER A 27 -23.99 -7.48 25.32
N TYR A 28 -23.70 -7.57 26.61
CA TYR A 28 -22.68 -6.78 27.27
C TYR A 28 -21.27 -7.19 26.82
N GLU A 29 -20.97 -8.49 26.79
CA GLU A 29 -19.69 -9.02 26.28
C GLU A 29 -19.46 -8.61 24.82
N ARG A 30 -20.47 -8.73 23.95
CA ARG A 30 -20.42 -8.28 22.56
C ARG A 30 -20.22 -6.76 22.44
N SER A 31 -20.86 -5.97 23.31
CA SER A 31 -20.67 -4.51 23.32
C SER A 31 -19.24 -4.13 23.71
N MET A 32 -18.68 -4.80 24.70
CA MET A 32 -17.30 -4.58 25.14
C MET A 32 -16.29 -5.02 24.07
N GLU A 33 -16.53 -6.15 23.41
CA GLU A 33 -15.72 -6.63 22.28
C GLU A 33 -15.75 -5.64 21.12
N MET A 34 -16.94 -5.15 20.74
CA MET A 34 -17.08 -4.13 19.70
C MET A 34 -16.32 -2.85 20.01
N LEU A 35 -16.39 -2.34 21.26
CA LEU A 35 -15.63 -1.16 21.67
C LEU A 35 -14.11 -1.37 21.53
N GLY A 36 -13.63 -2.58 21.87
CA GLY A 36 -12.24 -2.98 21.66
C GLY A 36 -11.86 -3.03 20.18
N GLU A 37 -12.67 -3.68 19.34
CA GLU A 37 -12.43 -3.76 17.89
C GLU A 37 -12.43 -2.38 17.22
N PHE A 38 -13.31 -1.45 17.64
CA PHE A 38 -13.32 -0.08 17.15
C PHE A 38 -12.05 0.71 17.52
N GLY A 39 -11.59 0.59 18.77
CA GLY A 39 -10.34 1.22 19.19
C GLY A 39 -9.14 0.68 18.42
N GLU A 40 -9.11 -0.63 18.18
CA GLU A 40 -8.07 -1.29 17.39
C GLU A 40 -8.12 -0.87 15.91
N LEU A 41 -9.32 -0.76 15.30
CA LEU A 41 -9.49 -0.23 13.95
C LEU A 41 -8.95 1.21 13.82
N GLN A 42 -9.23 2.08 14.80
CA GLN A 42 -8.73 3.44 14.80
C GLN A 42 -7.19 3.48 14.83
N LYS A 43 -6.58 2.66 15.70
CA LYS A 43 -5.12 2.53 15.77
C LYS A 43 -4.54 2.00 14.46
N GLN A 44 -5.11 0.94 13.91
CA GLN A 44 -4.64 0.32 12.66
C GLN A 44 -4.78 1.24 11.45
N ASN A 45 -5.77 2.14 11.42
CA ASN A 45 -5.88 3.18 10.40
C ASN A 45 -4.72 4.19 10.47
N MET A 46 -4.33 4.61 11.68
CA MET A 46 -3.18 5.50 11.86
C MET A 46 -1.87 4.81 11.44
N GLU A 47 -1.69 3.55 11.83
CA GLU A 47 -0.53 2.75 11.41
C GLU A 47 -0.49 2.57 9.89
N ALA A 48 -1.63 2.33 9.25
CA ALA A 48 -1.72 2.22 7.80
C ALA A 48 -1.36 3.53 7.09
N MET A 49 -1.79 4.68 7.60
CA MET A 49 -1.40 5.99 7.05
C MET A 49 0.11 6.24 7.21
N ALA A 50 0.67 5.89 8.37
CA ALA A 50 2.10 6.03 8.62
C ALA A 50 2.92 5.14 7.68
N GLU A 51 2.51 3.88 7.48
CA GLU A 51 3.18 2.96 6.57
C GLU A 51 3.05 3.40 5.11
N SER A 52 1.87 3.86 4.70
CA SER A 52 1.64 4.43 3.35
C SER A 52 2.57 5.61 3.07
N SER A 53 2.73 6.51 4.06
CA SER A 53 3.63 7.65 3.98
C SER A 53 5.09 7.20 3.88
N ARG A 54 5.49 6.21 4.68
CA ARG A 54 6.84 5.64 4.67
C ARG A 54 7.19 5.03 3.30
N ILE A 55 6.24 4.30 2.71
CA ILE A 55 6.40 3.72 1.37
C ILE A 55 6.54 4.81 0.31
N ALA A 56 5.67 5.83 0.35
CA ALA A 56 5.75 6.95 -0.58
C ALA A 56 7.08 7.70 -0.48
N THR A 57 7.56 7.99 0.73
CA THR A 57 8.88 8.62 0.94
C THR A 57 10.00 7.79 0.36
N LYS A 58 10.02 6.47 0.61
CA LYS A 58 11.04 5.58 0.04
C LYS A 58 10.98 5.54 -1.49
N GLY A 59 9.79 5.45 -2.07
CA GLY A 59 9.64 5.48 -3.53
C GLY A 59 10.19 6.77 -4.15
N MET A 60 10.01 7.91 -3.48
CA MET A 60 10.59 9.19 -3.91
C MET A 60 12.12 9.21 -3.77
N GLU A 61 12.66 8.67 -2.69
CA GLU A 61 14.12 8.53 -2.50
C GLU A 61 14.73 7.67 -3.61
N GLU A 62 14.10 6.54 -3.96
CA GLU A 62 14.56 5.65 -5.03
C GLU A 62 14.49 6.32 -6.41
N LEU A 63 13.39 7.03 -6.72
CA LEU A 63 13.28 7.82 -7.95
C LEU A 63 14.38 8.88 -8.04
N GLY A 64 14.65 9.60 -6.94
CA GLY A 64 15.71 10.60 -6.89
C GLY A 64 17.11 10.00 -7.07
N ALA A 65 17.39 8.89 -6.39
CA ALA A 65 18.66 8.16 -6.53
C ALA A 65 18.89 7.70 -7.97
N ARG A 66 17.83 7.21 -8.63
CA ARG A 66 17.89 6.77 -10.01
C ARG A 66 18.13 7.92 -10.99
N ALA A 67 17.44 9.04 -10.81
CA ALA A 67 17.67 10.25 -11.62
C ALA A 67 19.12 10.77 -11.49
N ALA A 68 19.69 10.71 -10.29
CA ALA A 68 21.09 11.05 -10.06
C ALA A 68 22.05 10.07 -10.76
N ALA A 69 21.76 8.77 -10.72
CA ALA A 69 22.54 7.75 -11.43
C ALA A 69 22.48 7.95 -12.95
N TYR A 70 21.31 8.23 -13.52
CA TYR A 70 21.15 8.56 -14.93
C TYR A 70 21.97 9.80 -15.32
N SER A 71 21.92 10.86 -14.52
CA SER A 71 22.68 12.09 -14.76
C SER A 71 24.20 11.85 -14.76
N ARG A 72 24.69 11.03 -13.81
CA ARG A 72 26.10 10.63 -13.77
C ARG A 72 26.49 9.81 -15.01
N GLY A 73 25.68 8.81 -15.38
CA GLY A 73 25.94 7.99 -16.56
C GLY A 73 25.90 8.81 -17.87
N ALA A 74 24.99 9.77 -17.99
CA ALA A 74 24.94 10.68 -19.14
C ALA A 74 26.21 11.54 -19.24
N PHE A 75 26.71 12.05 -18.11
CA PHE A 75 27.97 12.79 -18.07
C PHE A 75 29.16 11.94 -18.51
N GLU A 76 29.28 10.73 -17.98
CA GLU A 76 30.35 9.78 -18.33
C GLU A 76 30.34 9.45 -19.84
N LYS A 77 29.15 9.16 -20.41
CA LYS A 77 28.97 8.93 -21.84
C LYS A 77 29.34 10.14 -22.70
N GLY A 78 29.02 11.35 -22.25
CA GLY A 78 29.41 12.59 -22.95
C GLY A 78 30.93 12.81 -22.99
N VAL A 79 31.61 12.52 -21.88
CA VAL A 79 33.09 12.56 -21.82
C VAL A 79 33.69 11.50 -22.74
N GLU A 80 33.16 10.29 -22.75
CA GLU A 80 33.60 9.21 -23.64
C GLU A 80 33.41 9.57 -25.12
N ALA A 81 32.25 10.12 -25.49
CA ALA A 81 31.99 10.58 -26.85
C ALA A 81 32.97 11.68 -27.28
N SER A 82 33.26 12.63 -26.39
CA SER A 82 34.22 13.71 -26.65
C SER A 82 35.63 13.16 -26.90
N ARG A 83 36.08 12.20 -26.08
CA ARG A 83 37.38 11.54 -26.27
C ARG A 83 37.43 10.78 -27.59
N SER A 84 36.39 10.02 -27.90
CA SER A 84 36.29 9.23 -29.13
C SER A 84 36.33 10.11 -30.38
N MET A 85 35.68 11.28 -30.33
CA MET A 85 35.71 12.24 -31.43
C MET A 85 37.11 12.80 -31.69
N THR A 86 37.91 13.02 -30.65
CA THR A 86 39.31 13.50 -30.81
C THR A 86 40.24 12.47 -31.42
N SER A 87 39.90 11.17 -31.37
CA SER A 87 40.67 10.09 -32.00
C SER A 87 40.24 9.77 -33.43
N ALA A 88 39.16 10.36 -33.94
CA ALA A 88 38.68 10.11 -35.29
C ALA A 88 39.72 10.53 -36.34
N GLN A 89 40.06 9.62 -37.25
CA GLN A 89 41.06 9.85 -38.30
C GLN A 89 40.43 10.36 -39.61
N SER A 90 39.11 10.32 -39.71
CA SER A 90 38.36 10.76 -40.89
C SER A 90 36.99 11.35 -40.53
N MET A 91 36.40 12.11 -41.47
CA MET A 91 35.04 12.64 -41.32
C MET A 91 34.00 11.51 -41.23
N GLN A 92 34.19 10.41 -41.96
CA GLN A 92 33.27 9.28 -41.94
C GLN A 92 33.27 8.59 -40.57
N GLU A 93 34.44 8.37 -39.97
CA GLU A 93 34.57 7.82 -38.62
C GLU A 93 33.93 8.75 -37.57
N ALA A 94 34.12 10.07 -37.70
CA ALA A 94 33.45 11.06 -36.85
C ALA A 94 31.92 10.97 -36.94
N PHE A 95 31.36 10.80 -38.14
CA PHE A 95 29.92 10.60 -38.33
C PHE A 95 29.41 9.31 -37.67
N GLU A 96 30.14 8.21 -37.82
CA GLU A 96 29.78 6.93 -37.20
C GLU A 96 29.80 7.03 -35.66
N LEU A 97 30.83 7.68 -35.09
CA LEU A 97 30.92 7.93 -33.65
C LEU A 97 29.74 8.78 -33.13
N GLN A 98 29.39 9.86 -33.84
CA GLN A 98 28.26 10.72 -33.48
C GLN A 98 26.91 9.99 -33.59
N ALA A 99 26.73 9.17 -34.63
CA ALA A 99 25.53 8.37 -34.83
C ALA A 99 25.37 7.32 -33.72
N ASN A 100 26.46 6.62 -33.36
CA ASN A 100 26.47 5.66 -32.27
C ASN A 100 26.17 6.30 -30.91
N TYR A 101 26.78 7.46 -30.63
CA TYR A 101 26.47 8.23 -29.41
C TYR A 101 24.99 8.60 -29.33
N THR A 102 24.44 9.14 -30.42
CA THR A 102 23.04 9.56 -30.49
C THR A 102 22.09 8.39 -30.30
N LYS A 103 22.36 7.26 -30.96
CA LYS A 103 21.59 6.03 -30.80
C LYS A 103 21.63 5.53 -29.36
N SER A 104 22.81 5.42 -28.77
CA SER A 104 23.00 4.97 -27.37
C SER A 104 22.30 5.90 -26.38
N ALA A 105 22.41 7.21 -26.57
CA ALA A 105 21.73 8.19 -25.73
C ALA A 105 20.20 8.05 -25.81
N PHE A 106 19.66 7.81 -27.01
CA PHE A 106 18.22 7.60 -27.19
C PHE A 106 17.73 6.29 -26.55
N GLU A 107 18.45 5.19 -26.75
CA GLU A 107 18.14 3.88 -26.13
C GLU A 107 18.14 4.00 -24.60
N THR A 108 19.17 4.64 -24.04
CA THR A 108 19.30 4.87 -22.59
C THR A 108 18.15 5.74 -22.05
N TYR A 109 17.77 6.79 -22.77
CA TYR A 109 16.67 7.66 -22.38
C TYR A 109 15.34 6.91 -22.34
N LEU A 110 15.04 6.10 -23.36
CA LEU A 110 13.81 5.31 -23.38
C LEU A 110 13.78 4.26 -22.26
N GLU A 111 14.91 3.62 -22.00
CA GLU A 111 15.04 2.67 -20.89
C GLU A 111 14.74 3.35 -19.55
N GLU A 112 15.33 4.52 -19.31
CA GLU A 112 15.16 5.26 -18.06
C GLU A 112 13.73 5.80 -17.90
N MET A 113 13.11 6.31 -18.97
CA MET A 113 11.72 6.76 -18.96
C MET A 113 10.76 5.62 -18.58
N ASN A 114 10.95 4.44 -19.16
CA ASN A 114 10.13 3.27 -18.84
C ASN A 114 10.32 2.83 -17.39
N ALA A 115 11.58 2.82 -16.92
CA ALA A 115 11.88 2.42 -15.56
C ALA A 115 11.32 3.40 -14.51
N MET A 116 11.50 4.71 -14.71
CA MET A 116 10.93 5.73 -13.83
C MET A 116 9.40 5.65 -13.79
N THR A 117 8.75 5.41 -14.94
CA THR A 117 7.29 5.22 -15.01
C THR A 117 6.84 3.99 -14.22
N GLY A 118 7.54 2.86 -14.36
CA GLY A 118 7.25 1.64 -13.61
C GLY A 118 7.46 1.78 -12.11
N MET A 119 8.51 2.49 -11.70
CA MET A 119 8.79 2.80 -10.29
C MET A 119 7.72 3.71 -9.70
N PHE A 120 7.33 4.77 -10.40
CA PHE A 120 6.28 5.68 -9.94
C PHE A 120 4.93 4.94 -9.78
N ALA A 121 4.55 4.13 -10.76
CA ALA A 121 3.34 3.31 -10.68
C ALA A 121 3.37 2.33 -9.49
N SER A 122 4.54 1.71 -9.24
CA SER A 122 4.72 0.80 -8.11
C SER A 122 4.63 1.53 -6.77
N MET A 123 5.28 2.68 -6.64
CA MET A 123 5.20 3.53 -5.45
C MET A 123 3.74 3.89 -5.13
N VAL A 124 2.95 4.33 -6.12
CA VAL A 124 1.53 4.67 -5.90
C VAL A 124 0.74 3.44 -5.47
N ARG A 125 0.91 2.30 -6.16
CA ARG A 125 0.22 1.05 -5.84
C ARG A 125 0.54 0.56 -4.43
N GLU A 126 1.81 0.58 -4.05
CA GLU A 126 2.28 0.10 -2.76
C GLU A 126 1.91 1.05 -1.63
N ALA A 127 1.97 2.36 -1.85
CA ALA A 127 1.53 3.36 -0.87
C ALA A 127 0.02 3.30 -0.62
N ALA A 128 -0.80 2.90 -1.61
CA ALA A 128 -2.24 2.74 -1.42
C ALA A 128 -2.64 1.42 -0.73
N ALA A 129 -1.78 0.41 -0.76
CA ALA A 129 -2.11 -0.93 -0.28
C ALA A 129 -2.50 -0.99 1.22
N PRO A 130 -1.80 -0.32 2.16
CA PRO A 130 -2.18 -0.33 3.57
C PRO A 130 -3.59 0.23 3.80
N LEU A 131 -3.95 1.31 3.12
CA LEU A 131 -5.28 1.93 3.23
C LEU A 131 -6.37 1.01 2.67
N ASN A 132 -6.14 0.39 1.51
CA ASN A 132 -7.08 -0.57 0.93
C ASN A 132 -7.31 -1.79 1.83
N SER A 133 -6.26 -2.25 2.53
CA SER A 133 -6.40 -3.34 3.49
C SER A 133 -7.29 -2.99 4.69
N GLN A 134 -7.30 -1.72 5.12
CA GLN A 134 -8.14 -1.29 6.25
C GLN A 134 -9.63 -1.22 5.88
N ALA A 135 -9.95 -0.82 4.64
CA ALA A 135 -11.34 -0.82 4.15
C ALA A 135 -11.98 -2.23 4.24
N GLY A 136 -11.22 -3.28 3.92
CA GLY A 136 -11.69 -4.66 4.07
C GLY A 136 -11.94 -5.07 5.53
N LYS A 137 -11.10 -4.60 6.46
CA LYS A 137 -11.25 -4.88 7.90
C LYS A 137 -12.49 -4.19 8.48
N PHE A 138 -12.77 -2.96 8.08
CA PHE A 138 -13.99 -2.27 8.48
C PHE A 138 -15.26 -3.04 8.09
N VAL A 139 -15.33 -3.55 6.86
CA VAL A 139 -16.46 -4.38 6.40
C VAL A 139 -16.61 -5.64 7.25
N SER A 140 -15.50 -6.28 7.63
CA SER A 140 -15.55 -7.49 8.47
C SER A 140 -16.08 -7.21 9.89
N VAL A 141 -15.72 -6.07 10.50
CA VAL A 141 -16.24 -5.65 11.82
C VAL A 141 -17.73 -5.34 11.74
N MET A 142 -18.19 -4.70 10.65
CA MET A 142 -19.62 -4.46 10.40
C MET A 142 -20.42 -5.74 10.13
N GLN A 143 -19.82 -6.75 9.51
CA GLN A 143 -20.46 -8.06 9.32
C GLN A 143 -20.55 -8.85 10.61
N LYS A 144 -19.53 -8.76 11.47
CA LYS A 144 -19.55 -9.36 12.81
C LYS A 144 -20.53 -8.69 13.77
N SER A 145 -20.98 -7.46 13.50
CA SER A 145 -21.91 -6.73 14.36
C SER A 145 -23.38 -6.96 14.03
N ALA A 146 -23.68 -7.43 12.82
CA ALA A 146 -25.01 -7.92 12.40
C ALA A 146 -25.36 -9.28 13.05
#